data_AF-A0A953K6H9-F1
#
_entry.id   AF-A0A953K6H9-F1
#
_cell.length_a   1.000
_cell.length_b   1.000
_cell.length_c   1.000
_cell.angle_alpha   90.00
_cell.angle_beta   90.00
_cell.angle_gamma   90.00
#
_symmetry.space_group_name_H-M   'P 1'
#
loop_
_entity.id
_entity.type
_entity.pdbx_description
1 polymer ?
#
loop_
_entity_poly.entity_id
_entity_poly.type
_entity_poly.pdbx_seq_one_letter_code
_entity_poly.pdbx_strand_id
1 'polypeptide(L)'
;LDSCREQERRGDYAAATASAHRALELATEAKDTLAQGRALLQLGMQFHRASDLNAALEKYLSALHLFEAIDDVEGRAEAHNHIGAVHHYDKEYDKAADHYRRSLALRLRTGHPQAIALSYNNLGALLEDLGMPDSALYYHRLALALRRSADDPIWIGVALSHIGVCHDLAGRTDSALYYLGLAEKAISAKGSLSTRSHVQRVFGTIYLHARAPAEALKRCGVALTLARSIPSPYLEQEACECLHLANEELGHHAAAYAMLLRSTDLRDSLFGAERARERTRIDLTHEFERQQLADSLVRSGRQHDAERAHAAQLRHERDQKRIWIFGSAAVLVLAVALWNRLRFMRRARNLIRMEQERSDRLLHNILPGPIAKELKEHGRAKAREVEGVSILFTDFTHFTRLSEQMNAQALVSEIDACFRLFDAICVRHGLEKIKTIGDAYMCAGGLPRPQEGSARHTVRAALEMQGALERRASERVAAGLPGFRMRVGIHSGTVVAGIVGDTKFQYDVWGDAVNIAARMETAGEEGRVNISAATYALVKDDPALSFVERGDVNTKGKGVLAMFFVSRRIAGEQVEQARYAGADG
;
A
#
# COMPACT_ATOMS: atom_id res chain seq x y z
N LEU A 1 35.27 -24.17 13.40
CA LEU A 1 34.27 -23.92 12.32
C LEU A 1 34.94 -23.82 10.95
N ASP A 2 36.03 -23.07 10.76
CA ASP A 2 36.69 -22.99 9.45
C ASP A 2 37.24 -24.32 8.94
N SER A 3 37.78 -25.16 9.83
CA SER A 3 38.16 -26.54 9.47
C SER A 3 36.97 -27.35 8.92
N CYS A 4 35.77 -27.19 9.50
CA CYS A 4 34.56 -27.84 9.01
C CYS A 4 34.24 -27.37 7.58
N ARG A 5 34.21 -26.05 7.35
CA ARG A 5 33.95 -25.48 6.01
C ARG A 5 34.98 -25.89 4.96
N GLU A 6 36.25 -26.00 5.34
CA GLU A 6 37.30 -26.46 4.43
C GLU A 6 37.16 -27.94 4.10
N GLN A 7 36.85 -28.78 5.09
CA GLN A 7 36.54 -30.20 4.88
C GLN A 7 35.31 -30.38 3.99
N GLU A 8 34.27 -29.55 4.16
CA GLU A 8 33.11 -29.53 3.26
C GLU A 8 33.51 -29.20 1.81
N ARG A 9 34.37 -28.21 1.59
CA ARG A 9 34.83 -27.87 0.24
C ARG A 9 35.61 -29.01 -0.42
N ARG A 10 36.30 -29.82 0.38
CA ARG A 10 37.01 -31.03 -0.07
C ARG A 10 36.10 -32.26 -0.17
N GLY A 11 34.84 -32.14 0.24
CA GLY A 11 33.85 -33.23 0.26
C GLY A 11 34.05 -34.26 1.35
N ASP A 12 34.87 -33.99 2.35
CA ASP A 12 35.05 -34.86 3.51
C ASP A 12 33.98 -34.53 4.57
N TYR A 13 32.74 -34.96 4.31
CA TYR A 13 31.59 -34.64 5.15
C TYR A 13 31.65 -35.34 6.52
N ALA A 14 32.32 -36.49 6.61
CA ALA A 14 32.53 -37.17 7.89
C ALA A 14 33.45 -36.35 8.80
N ALA A 15 34.60 -35.88 8.27
CA ALA A 15 35.48 -34.99 9.01
C ALA A 15 34.81 -33.65 9.32
N ALA A 16 34.04 -33.09 8.40
CA ALA A 16 33.29 -31.86 8.62
C ALA A 16 32.29 -32.00 9.79
N THR A 17 31.56 -33.12 9.83
CA THR A 17 30.62 -33.44 10.92
C THR A 17 31.35 -33.56 12.26
N ALA A 18 32.48 -34.27 12.30
CA ALA A 18 33.31 -34.37 13.51
C ALA A 18 33.82 -32.99 13.97
N SER A 19 34.30 -32.16 13.05
CA SER A 19 34.75 -30.79 13.33
C SER A 19 33.61 -29.89 13.83
N ALA A 20 32.38 -30.09 13.35
CA ALA A 20 31.21 -29.35 13.79
C ALA A 20 30.78 -29.77 15.21
N HIS A 21 30.81 -31.07 15.53
CA HIS A 21 30.61 -31.57 16.90
C HIS A 21 31.68 -31.01 17.85
N ARG A 22 32.95 -31.08 17.46
CA ARG A 22 34.04 -30.53 18.28
C ARG A 22 33.90 -29.03 18.50
N ALA A 23 33.44 -28.28 17.48
CA ALA A 23 33.18 -26.85 17.63
C ALA A 23 32.03 -26.57 18.61
N LEU A 24 30.98 -27.39 18.62
CA LEU A 24 29.87 -27.26 19.57
C LEU A 24 30.33 -27.55 21.01
N GLU A 25 31.12 -28.60 21.21
CA GLU A 25 31.71 -28.94 22.53
C GLU A 25 32.54 -27.78 23.07
N LEU A 26 33.50 -27.28 22.29
CA LEU A 26 34.37 -26.17 22.67
C LEU A 26 33.57 -24.90 22.98
N ALA A 27 32.54 -24.59 22.17
CA ALA A 27 31.68 -23.44 22.42
C ALA A 27 30.82 -23.61 23.69
N THR A 28 30.45 -24.84 24.03
CA THR A 28 29.73 -25.17 25.27
C THR A 28 30.63 -25.03 26.49
N GLU A 29 31.86 -25.55 26.43
CA GLU A 29 32.89 -25.40 27.46
C GLU A 29 33.21 -23.92 27.71
N ALA A 30 33.36 -23.14 26.62
CA ALA A 30 33.60 -21.70 26.68
C ALA A 30 32.38 -20.88 27.09
N LYS A 31 31.19 -21.50 27.18
CA LYS A 31 29.90 -20.82 27.41
C LYS A 31 29.62 -19.69 26.40
N ASP A 32 30.10 -19.82 25.17
CA ASP A 32 29.88 -18.87 24.08
C ASP A 32 28.62 -19.25 23.31
N THR A 33 27.50 -18.60 23.64
CA THR A 33 26.18 -18.86 23.04
C THR A 33 26.15 -18.59 21.52
N LEU A 34 26.89 -17.58 21.04
CA LEU A 34 26.96 -17.27 19.61
C LEU A 34 27.69 -18.37 18.84
N ALA A 35 28.83 -18.82 19.37
CA ALA A 35 29.60 -19.91 18.79
C ALA A 35 28.84 -21.24 18.83
N GLN A 36 28.08 -21.51 19.90
CA GLN A 36 27.20 -22.68 19.99
C GLN A 36 26.12 -22.65 18.89
N GLY A 37 25.43 -21.52 18.72
CA GLY A 37 24.44 -21.34 17.66
C GLY A 37 25.03 -21.58 16.27
N ARG A 38 26.21 -21.01 15.97
CA ARG A 38 26.91 -21.22 14.70
C ARG A 38 27.34 -22.67 14.48
N ALA A 39 27.80 -23.37 15.52
CA ALA A 39 28.15 -24.78 15.42
C ALA A 39 26.92 -25.66 15.16
N LEU A 40 25.79 -25.36 15.80
CA LEU A 40 24.51 -26.03 15.55
C LEU A 40 24.01 -25.82 14.12
N LEU A 41 24.16 -24.62 13.54
CA LEU A 41 23.86 -24.40 12.12
C LEU A 41 24.71 -25.29 11.21
N GLN A 42 26.02 -25.41 11.47
CA GLN A 42 26.88 -26.29 10.67
C GLN A 42 26.48 -27.76 10.80
N LEU A 43 26.17 -28.23 12.02
CA LEU A 43 25.67 -29.59 12.24
C LEU A 43 24.36 -29.84 11.50
N GLY A 44 23.42 -28.89 11.57
CA GLY A 44 22.16 -28.97 10.83
C GLY A 44 22.38 -29.10 9.33
N MET A 45 23.37 -28.40 8.76
CA MET A 45 23.72 -28.56 7.33
C MET A 45 24.27 -29.93 7.00
N GLN A 46 25.07 -30.54 7.88
CA GLN A 46 25.55 -31.92 7.67
C GLN A 46 24.41 -32.93 7.70
N PHE A 47 23.49 -32.81 8.67
CA PHE A 47 22.32 -33.68 8.74
C PHE A 47 21.40 -33.49 7.54
N HIS A 48 21.17 -32.25 7.10
CA HIS A 48 20.36 -31.97 5.92
C HIS A 48 20.95 -32.59 4.65
N ARG A 49 22.28 -32.50 4.46
CA ARG A 49 22.98 -33.17 3.33
C ARG A 49 22.92 -34.69 3.41
N ALA A 50 22.90 -35.24 4.62
CA ALA A 50 22.70 -36.67 4.86
C ALA A 50 21.22 -37.10 4.80
N SER A 51 20.33 -36.19 4.36
CA SER A 51 18.88 -36.36 4.31
C SER A 51 18.21 -36.69 5.66
N ASP A 52 18.88 -36.44 6.79
CA ASP A 52 18.24 -36.53 8.11
C ASP A 52 17.57 -35.18 8.41
N LEU A 53 16.38 -35.00 7.85
CA LEU A 53 15.63 -33.75 7.93
C LEU A 53 15.21 -33.42 9.38
N ASN A 54 14.90 -34.45 10.17
CA ASN A 54 14.51 -34.30 11.56
C ASN A 54 15.68 -33.82 12.43
N ALA A 55 16.84 -34.47 12.33
CA ALA A 55 18.03 -34.04 13.05
C ALA A 55 18.49 -32.64 12.58
N ALA A 56 18.39 -32.36 11.28
CA ALA A 56 18.69 -31.03 10.75
C ALA A 56 17.80 -29.96 11.36
N LEU A 57 16.48 -30.18 11.36
CA LEU A 57 15.49 -29.27 11.91
C LEU A 57 15.70 -29.06 13.42
N GLU A 58 15.99 -30.13 14.17
CA GLU A 58 16.31 -30.05 15.60
C GLU A 58 17.52 -29.13 15.86
N LYS A 59 18.59 -29.27 15.07
CA LYS A 59 19.78 -28.41 15.23
C LYS A 59 19.52 -26.98 14.82
N TYR A 60 18.78 -26.73 13.74
CA TYR A 60 18.44 -25.37 13.32
C TYR A 60 17.49 -24.66 14.31
N LEU A 61 16.50 -25.36 14.87
CA LEU A 61 15.61 -24.83 15.90
C LEU A 61 16.37 -24.53 17.20
N SER A 62 17.31 -25.40 17.58
CA SER A 62 18.19 -25.17 18.72
C SER A 62 19.07 -23.95 18.50
N ALA A 63 19.67 -23.79 17.31
CA ALA A 63 20.44 -22.62 16.94
C ALA A 63 19.58 -21.34 16.98
N LEU A 64 18.36 -21.38 16.41
CA LEU A 64 17.42 -20.27 16.43
C LEU A 64 17.12 -19.82 17.86
N HIS A 65 16.85 -20.75 18.78
CA HIS A 65 16.59 -20.43 20.18
C HIS A 65 17.77 -19.74 20.85
N LEU A 66 19.01 -20.19 20.58
CA LEU A 66 20.21 -19.55 21.11
C LEU A 66 20.40 -18.13 20.55
N PHE A 67 20.18 -17.94 19.24
CA PHE A 67 20.27 -16.60 18.64
C PHE A 67 19.17 -15.66 19.12
N GLU A 68 17.97 -16.16 19.42
CA GLU A 68 16.91 -15.37 20.06
C GLU A 68 17.29 -14.94 21.48
N ALA A 69 17.94 -15.80 22.25
CA ALA A 69 18.36 -15.48 23.62
C ALA A 69 19.40 -14.36 23.70
N ILE A 70 20.23 -14.20 22.66
CA ILE A 70 21.25 -13.14 22.57
C ILE A 70 20.88 -12.00 21.61
N ASP A 71 19.64 -12.00 21.10
CA ASP A 71 19.13 -11.08 20.07
C ASP A 71 20.03 -10.93 18.83
N ASP A 72 20.68 -12.02 18.39
CA ASP A 72 21.50 -12.06 17.18
C ASP A 72 20.60 -12.13 15.94
N VAL A 73 20.36 -10.96 15.34
CA VAL A 73 19.46 -10.81 14.19
C VAL A 73 19.93 -11.60 12.97
N GLU A 74 21.23 -11.64 12.69
CA GLU A 74 21.73 -12.36 11.51
C GLU A 74 21.69 -13.87 11.74
N GLY A 75 22.09 -14.37 12.91
CA GLY A 75 21.98 -15.79 13.25
C GLY A 75 20.53 -16.29 13.18
N ARG A 76 19.56 -15.50 13.67
CA ARG A 76 18.12 -15.81 13.52
C ARG A 76 17.69 -15.87 12.05
N ALA A 77 18.18 -14.95 11.22
CA ALA A 77 17.87 -14.93 9.80
C ALA A 77 18.47 -16.13 9.05
N GLU A 78 19.70 -16.51 9.38
CA GLU A 78 20.38 -17.69 8.84
C GLU A 78 19.66 -18.98 9.27
N ALA A 79 19.30 -19.11 10.55
CA ALA A 79 18.54 -20.25 11.05
C ALA A 79 17.18 -20.40 10.35
N HIS A 80 16.41 -19.31 10.22
CA HIS A 80 15.16 -19.33 9.46
C HIS A 80 15.36 -19.70 7.98
N ASN A 81 16.44 -19.25 7.35
CA ASN A 81 16.75 -19.65 5.98
C ASN A 81 16.99 -21.16 5.86
N HIS A 82 17.73 -21.75 6.79
CA HIS A 82 17.99 -23.18 6.79
C HIS A 82 16.75 -24.02 7.11
N ILE A 83 15.93 -23.60 8.06
CA ILE A 83 14.63 -24.25 8.35
C ILE A 83 13.72 -24.18 7.12
N GLY A 84 13.67 -23.02 6.45
CA GLY A 84 12.94 -22.87 5.20
C GLY A 84 13.41 -23.84 4.11
N ALA A 85 14.73 -24.06 3.99
CA ALA A 85 15.29 -25.00 3.04
C ALA A 85 14.94 -26.47 3.34
N VAL A 86 14.87 -26.87 4.61
CA VAL A 86 14.43 -28.21 5.01
C VAL A 86 12.96 -28.43 4.61
N HIS A 87 12.08 -27.47 4.92
CA HIS A 87 10.67 -27.56 4.53
C HIS A 87 10.47 -27.49 3.01
N HIS A 88 11.30 -26.72 2.29
CA HIS A 88 11.25 -26.66 0.83
C HIS A 88 11.63 -28.02 0.24
N TYR A 89 12.70 -28.63 0.74
CA TYR A 89 13.12 -29.97 0.35
C TYR A 89 12.04 -31.03 0.62
N ASP A 90 11.36 -30.94 1.77
CA ASP A 90 10.24 -31.81 2.16
C ASP A 90 8.90 -31.47 1.45
N LYS A 91 8.93 -30.51 0.51
CA LYS A 91 7.75 -30.02 -0.25
C LYS A 91 6.65 -29.41 0.61
N GLU A 92 6.96 -29.03 1.85
CA GLU A 92 6.08 -28.25 2.73
C GLU A 92 6.18 -26.75 2.38
N TYR A 93 5.78 -26.39 1.15
CA TYR A 93 6.03 -25.08 0.55
C TYR A 93 5.48 -23.91 1.38
N ASP A 94 4.34 -24.06 2.07
CA ASP A 94 3.78 -23.01 2.91
C ASP A 94 4.68 -22.66 4.10
N LYS A 95 5.24 -23.69 4.76
CA LYS A 95 6.17 -23.52 5.88
C LYS A 95 7.50 -22.94 5.40
N ALA A 96 7.99 -23.44 4.26
CA ALA A 96 9.20 -22.93 3.63
C ALA A 96 9.08 -21.44 3.31
N ALA A 97 7.96 -21.02 2.71
CA ALA A 97 7.71 -19.63 2.36
C ALA A 97 7.64 -18.72 3.60
N ASP A 98 7.01 -19.16 4.70
CA ASP A 98 6.98 -18.40 5.94
C ASP A 98 8.39 -18.18 6.51
N HIS A 99 9.19 -19.24 6.58
CA HIS A 99 10.55 -19.17 7.09
C HIS A 99 11.48 -18.31 6.21
N TYR A 100 11.40 -18.43 4.88
CA TYR A 100 12.17 -17.57 3.98
C TYR A 100 11.75 -16.09 4.08
N ARG A 101 10.45 -15.79 4.24
CA ARG A 101 9.96 -14.43 4.46
C ARG A 101 10.47 -13.85 5.78
N ARG A 102 10.49 -14.64 6.86
CA ARG A 102 11.08 -14.23 8.15
C ARG A 102 12.57 -13.94 8.02
N SER A 103 13.32 -14.82 7.35
CA SER A 103 14.75 -14.61 7.06
C SER A 103 14.99 -13.31 6.29
N LEU A 104 14.23 -13.09 5.20
CA LEU A 104 14.33 -11.87 4.39
C LEU A 104 14.00 -10.62 5.21
N ALA A 105 12.94 -10.64 6.01
CA ALA A 105 12.54 -9.50 6.83
C ALA A 105 13.60 -9.11 7.86
N LEU A 106 14.31 -10.09 8.45
CA LEU A 106 15.42 -9.84 9.35
C LEU A 106 16.63 -9.26 8.62
N ARG A 107 17.00 -9.82 7.46
CA ARG A 107 18.15 -9.35 6.64
C ARG A 107 17.95 -7.97 6.04
N LEU A 108 16.71 -7.59 5.71
CA LEU A 108 16.39 -6.23 5.29
C LEU A 108 16.62 -5.20 6.40
N ARG A 109 16.56 -5.60 7.68
CA ARG A 109 16.86 -4.71 8.82
C ARG A 109 18.36 -4.52 9.04
N THR A 110 19.17 -5.56 8.80
CA THR A 110 20.63 -5.53 9.00
C THR A 110 21.39 -4.97 7.80
N GLY A 111 20.81 -5.05 6.60
CA GLY A 111 21.32 -4.38 5.41
C GLY A 111 22.45 -5.12 4.68
N HIS A 112 22.61 -6.43 4.88
CA HIS A 112 23.64 -7.25 4.21
C HIS A 112 23.21 -7.67 2.79
N PRO A 113 23.72 -7.05 1.72
CA PRO A 113 23.19 -7.24 0.36
C PRO A 113 23.30 -8.68 -0.14
N GLN A 114 24.38 -9.39 0.19
CA GLN A 114 24.59 -10.79 -0.22
C GLN A 114 23.58 -11.74 0.45
N ALA A 115 23.30 -11.50 1.73
CA ALA A 115 22.37 -12.29 2.51
C ALA A 115 20.91 -12.04 2.06
N ILE A 116 20.56 -10.79 1.77
CA ILE A 116 19.27 -10.41 1.17
C ILE A 116 19.09 -11.09 -0.20
N ALA A 117 20.13 -11.06 -1.05
CA ALA A 117 20.10 -11.70 -2.36
C ALA A 117 19.88 -13.22 -2.27
N LEU A 118 20.48 -13.89 -1.27
CA LEU A 118 20.25 -15.31 -1.02
C LEU A 118 18.78 -15.58 -0.66
N SER A 119 18.20 -14.79 0.24
CA SER A 119 16.78 -14.93 0.63
C SER A 119 15.83 -14.69 -0.54
N TYR A 120 16.13 -13.72 -1.42
CA TYR A 120 15.37 -13.53 -2.65
C TYR A 120 15.49 -14.72 -3.59
N ASN A 121 16.68 -15.28 -3.77
CA ASN A 121 16.87 -16.43 -4.66
C ASN A 121 16.10 -17.66 -4.15
N ASN A 122 16.09 -17.91 -2.83
CA ASN A 122 15.35 -19.02 -2.23
C ASN A 122 13.82 -18.85 -2.35
N LEU A 123 13.30 -17.63 -2.16
CA LEU A 123 11.88 -17.34 -2.42
C LEU A 123 11.53 -17.48 -3.91
N GLY A 124 12.42 -17.06 -4.80
CA GLY A 124 12.26 -17.23 -6.24
C GLY A 124 12.18 -18.71 -6.62
N ALA A 125 13.14 -19.52 -6.19
CA ALA A 125 13.16 -20.96 -6.45
C ALA A 125 11.91 -21.68 -5.91
N LEU A 126 11.43 -21.31 -4.72
CA LEU A 126 10.16 -21.83 -4.19
C LEU A 126 8.97 -21.49 -5.09
N LEU A 127 8.95 -20.31 -5.70
CA LEU A 127 7.89 -19.90 -6.63
C LEU A 127 8.02 -20.56 -8.00
N GLU A 128 9.24 -20.92 -8.44
CA GLU A 128 9.48 -21.76 -9.62
C GLU A 128 8.81 -23.14 -9.42
N ASP A 129 9.05 -23.78 -8.28
CA ASP A 129 8.48 -25.09 -7.95
C ASP A 129 6.94 -25.06 -7.83
N LEU A 130 6.37 -23.93 -7.43
CA LEU A 130 4.92 -23.71 -7.41
C LEU A 130 4.33 -23.37 -8.80
N GLY A 131 5.15 -23.31 -9.84
CA GLY A 131 4.70 -22.98 -11.20
C GLY A 131 4.30 -21.50 -11.37
N MET A 132 4.92 -20.60 -10.61
CA MET A 132 4.62 -19.15 -10.63
C MET A 132 5.79 -18.34 -11.22
N PRO A 133 6.09 -18.47 -12.53
CA PRO A 133 7.33 -17.95 -13.13
C PRO A 133 7.45 -16.42 -13.09
N ASP A 134 6.35 -15.67 -13.21
CA ASP A 134 6.42 -14.19 -13.18
C ASP A 134 6.77 -13.66 -11.77
N SER A 135 6.23 -14.30 -10.74
CA SER A 135 6.55 -13.98 -9.34
C SER A 135 7.98 -14.39 -8.99
N ALA A 136 8.43 -15.56 -9.45
CA ALA A 136 9.82 -16.01 -9.29
C ALA A 136 10.80 -15.06 -9.97
N LEU A 137 10.50 -14.66 -11.22
CA LEU A 137 11.31 -13.74 -12.01
C LEU A 137 11.55 -12.40 -11.31
N TYR A 138 10.54 -11.88 -10.61
CA TYR A 138 10.69 -10.68 -9.79
C TYR A 138 11.78 -10.84 -8.73
N TYR A 139 11.76 -11.92 -7.95
CA TYR A 139 12.73 -12.17 -6.90
C TYR A 139 14.13 -12.45 -7.45
N HIS A 140 14.26 -13.23 -8.52
CA HIS A 140 15.58 -13.49 -9.12
C HIS A 140 16.20 -12.23 -9.74
N ARG A 141 15.39 -11.30 -10.28
CA ARG A 141 15.90 -9.99 -10.74
C ARG A 141 16.41 -9.13 -9.60
N LEU A 142 15.74 -9.12 -8.45
CA LEU A 142 16.22 -8.43 -7.25
C LEU A 142 17.54 -9.05 -6.75
N ALA A 143 17.62 -10.38 -6.69
CA ALA A 143 18.86 -11.09 -6.33
C ALA A 143 20.00 -10.74 -7.30
N LEU A 144 19.74 -10.77 -8.62
CA LEU A 144 20.73 -10.46 -9.65
C LEU A 144 21.25 -9.02 -9.53
N ALA A 145 20.39 -8.04 -9.25
CA ALA A 145 20.79 -6.65 -9.08
C ALA A 145 21.80 -6.49 -7.93
N LEU A 146 21.52 -7.12 -6.78
CA LEU A 146 22.42 -7.10 -5.62
C LEU A 146 23.74 -7.83 -5.89
N ARG A 147 23.70 -8.99 -6.57
CA ARG A 147 24.93 -9.75 -6.90
C ARG A 147 25.81 -9.04 -7.93
N ARG A 148 25.21 -8.31 -8.89
CA ARG A 148 25.96 -7.45 -9.82
C ARG A 148 26.69 -6.31 -9.11
N SER A 149 26.06 -5.68 -8.11
CA SER A 149 26.74 -4.63 -7.34
C SER A 149 27.91 -5.16 -6.49
N ALA A 150 27.96 -6.46 -6.21
CA ALA A 150 29.01 -7.10 -5.43
C ALA A 150 30.11 -7.76 -6.30
N ASP A 151 30.02 -7.68 -7.63
CA ASP A 151 30.90 -8.36 -8.60
C ASP A 151 31.12 -9.85 -8.28
N ASP A 152 30.02 -10.56 -8.02
CA ASP A 152 30.01 -11.95 -7.58
C ASP A 152 29.62 -12.89 -8.74
N PRO A 153 30.58 -13.32 -9.60
CA PRO A 153 30.29 -14.03 -10.84
C PRO A 153 29.57 -15.37 -10.61
N ILE A 154 29.84 -16.05 -9.49
CA ILE A 154 29.21 -17.33 -9.14
C ILE A 154 27.71 -17.11 -8.94
N TRP A 155 27.35 -16.16 -8.08
CA TRP A 155 25.96 -15.94 -7.72
C TRP A 155 25.19 -15.12 -8.77
N ILE A 156 25.88 -14.35 -9.61
CA ILE A 156 25.31 -13.80 -10.85
C ILE A 156 24.90 -14.95 -11.79
N GLY A 157 25.76 -15.96 -11.96
CA GLY A 157 25.47 -17.14 -12.76
C GLY A 157 24.23 -17.90 -12.27
N VAL A 158 24.14 -18.15 -10.96
CA VAL A 158 22.97 -18.80 -10.34
C VAL A 158 21.69 -17.98 -10.55
N ALA A 159 21.71 -16.67 -10.30
CA ALA A 159 20.52 -15.84 -10.48
C ALA A 159 20.07 -15.80 -11.96
N LEU A 160 21.02 -15.76 -12.90
CA LEU A 160 20.71 -15.81 -14.34
C LEU A 160 20.16 -17.17 -14.77
N SER A 161 20.60 -18.28 -14.18
CA SER A 161 20.06 -19.61 -14.50
C SER A 161 18.61 -19.76 -14.05
N HIS A 162 18.27 -19.29 -12.85
CA HIS A 162 16.88 -19.24 -12.40
C HIS A 162 16.01 -18.33 -13.27
N ILE A 163 16.50 -17.15 -13.66
CA ILE A 163 15.79 -16.31 -14.65
C ILE A 163 15.54 -17.10 -15.95
N GLY A 164 16.52 -17.88 -16.40
CA GLY A 164 16.36 -18.80 -17.54
C GLY A 164 15.22 -19.80 -17.33
N VAL A 165 15.19 -20.48 -16.18
CA VAL A 165 14.11 -21.40 -15.79
C VAL A 165 12.74 -20.71 -15.78
N CYS A 166 12.63 -19.52 -15.21
CA CYS A 166 11.39 -18.74 -15.22
C CYS A 166 10.90 -18.45 -16.65
N HIS A 167 11.80 -18.14 -17.58
CA HIS A 167 11.43 -17.92 -18.98
C HIS A 167 10.98 -19.21 -19.67
N ASP A 168 11.62 -20.34 -19.37
CA ASP A 168 11.25 -21.65 -19.90
C ASP A 168 9.88 -22.12 -19.40
N LEU A 169 9.63 -22.02 -18.08
CA LEU A 169 8.32 -22.30 -17.47
C LEU A 169 7.19 -21.44 -18.07
N ALA A 170 7.51 -20.25 -18.58
CA ALA A 170 6.58 -19.37 -19.26
C ALA A 170 6.48 -19.62 -20.78
N GLY A 171 7.08 -20.71 -21.29
CA GLY A 171 7.07 -21.09 -22.71
C GLY A 171 7.96 -20.25 -23.61
N ARG A 172 8.92 -19.49 -23.05
CA ARG A 172 9.81 -18.58 -23.79
C ARG A 172 11.23 -19.15 -23.89
N THR A 173 11.37 -20.27 -24.60
CA THR A 173 12.63 -21.02 -24.73
C THR A 173 13.81 -20.18 -25.22
N ASP A 174 13.62 -19.32 -26.23
CA ASP A 174 14.71 -18.47 -26.76
C ASP A 174 15.27 -17.52 -25.68
N SER A 175 14.38 -16.93 -24.88
CA SER A 175 14.77 -16.09 -23.75
C SER A 175 15.49 -16.90 -22.68
N ALA A 176 15.01 -18.13 -22.41
CA ALA A 176 15.63 -19.02 -21.44
C ALA A 176 17.08 -19.36 -21.82
N LEU A 177 17.30 -19.77 -23.07
CA LEU A 177 18.63 -20.08 -23.60
C LEU A 177 19.53 -18.84 -23.63
N TYR A 178 18.98 -17.66 -23.94
CA TYR A 178 19.73 -16.39 -23.86
C TYR A 178 20.26 -16.12 -22.45
N TYR A 179 19.40 -16.23 -21.42
CA TYR A 179 19.81 -16.01 -20.03
C TYR A 179 20.79 -17.07 -19.52
N LEU A 180 20.64 -18.33 -19.93
CA LEU A 180 21.64 -19.36 -19.63
C LEU A 180 22.99 -19.11 -20.31
N GLY A 181 23.00 -18.55 -21.53
CA GLY A 181 24.23 -18.11 -22.18
C GLY A 181 24.93 -16.99 -21.40
N LEU A 182 24.16 -16.05 -20.84
CA LEU A 182 24.69 -15.04 -19.93
C LEU A 182 25.22 -15.66 -18.62
N ALA A 183 24.53 -16.66 -18.06
CA ALA A 183 24.96 -17.38 -16.87
C ALA A 183 26.30 -18.09 -17.11
N GLU A 184 26.43 -18.82 -18.23
CA GLU A 184 27.65 -19.51 -18.64
C GLU A 184 28.82 -18.55 -18.81
N LYS A 185 28.59 -17.39 -19.44
CA LYS A 185 29.59 -16.32 -19.60
C LYS A 185 30.02 -15.72 -18.27
N ALA A 186 29.10 -15.55 -17.32
CA ALA A 186 29.42 -15.01 -15.99
C ALA A 186 30.36 -15.95 -15.22
N ILE A 187 30.19 -17.26 -15.36
CA ILE A 187 30.94 -18.27 -14.59
C ILE A 187 32.18 -18.82 -15.30
N SER A 188 32.41 -18.53 -16.58
CA SER A 188 33.49 -19.12 -17.38
C SER A 188 34.92 -18.70 -16.99
N ALA A 189 35.09 -17.60 -16.24
CA ALA A 189 36.41 -17.08 -15.85
C ALA A 189 36.81 -17.36 -14.37
N LYS A 190 35.83 -17.54 -13.46
CA LYS A 190 36.07 -17.63 -12.00
C LYS A 190 35.04 -18.51 -11.25
N GLY A 191 34.18 -19.25 -11.95
CA GLY A 191 33.06 -19.98 -11.35
C GLY A 191 33.41 -21.34 -10.73
N SER A 192 32.71 -21.70 -9.65
CA SER A 192 32.79 -23.05 -9.06
C SER A 192 32.35 -24.14 -10.05
N LEU A 193 33.04 -25.28 -10.04
CA LEU A 193 32.66 -26.47 -10.83
C LEU A 193 31.21 -26.88 -10.56
N SER A 194 30.72 -26.69 -9.32
CA SER A 194 29.33 -26.99 -8.95
C SER A 194 28.33 -26.12 -9.69
N THR A 195 28.55 -24.80 -9.74
CA THR A 195 27.70 -23.86 -10.46
C THR A 195 27.75 -24.10 -11.96
N ARG A 196 28.93 -24.44 -12.51
CA ARG A 196 29.05 -24.81 -13.93
C ARG A 196 28.27 -26.07 -14.25
N SER A 197 28.36 -27.10 -13.41
CA SER A 197 27.56 -28.33 -13.56
C SER A 197 26.06 -28.01 -13.56
N HIS A 198 25.61 -27.23 -12.57
CA HIS A 198 24.22 -26.80 -12.47
C HIS A 198 23.73 -26.06 -13.74
N VAL A 199 24.47 -25.05 -14.22
CA VAL A 199 24.08 -24.31 -15.43
C VAL A 199 24.01 -25.21 -16.67
N GLN A 200 24.95 -26.16 -16.83
CA GLN A 200 24.89 -27.13 -17.94
C GLN A 200 23.70 -28.08 -17.82
N ARG A 201 23.36 -28.51 -16.60
CA ARG A 201 22.16 -29.32 -16.35
C ARG A 201 20.90 -28.56 -16.73
N VAL A 202 20.78 -27.30 -16.31
CA VAL A 202 19.62 -26.45 -16.62
C VAL A 202 19.50 -26.22 -18.13
N PHE A 203 20.61 -26.02 -18.85
CA PHE A 203 20.61 -26.06 -20.32
C PHE A 203 20.01 -27.35 -20.86
N GLY A 204 20.45 -28.49 -20.33
CA GLY A 204 19.94 -29.81 -20.72
C GLY A 204 18.43 -29.93 -20.54
N THR A 205 17.91 -29.57 -19.37
CA THR A 205 16.47 -29.57 -19.07
C THR A 205 15.67 -28.68 -20.05
N ILE A 206 16.14 -27.46 -20.31
CA ILE A 206 15.45 -26.54 -21.23
C ILE A 206 15.46 -27.08 -22.67
N TYR A 207 16.55 -27.72 -23.12
CA TYR A 207 16.59 -28.37 -24.42
C TYR A 207 15.62 -29.57 -24.51
N LEU A 208 15.39 -30.31 -23.43
CA LEU A 208 14.37 -31.37 -23.40
C LEU A 208 12.96 -30.79 -23.57
N HIS A 209 12.62 -29.73 -22.84
CA HIS A 209 11.35 -29.04 -23.02
C HIS A 209 11.17 -28.48 -24.44
N ALA A 210 12.27 -28.03 -25.06
CA ALA A 210 12.32 -27.55 -26.44
C ALA A 210 12.28 -28.66 -27.51
N ARG A 211 12.17 -29.94 -27.12
CA ARG A 211 12.22 -31.11 -28.03
C ARG A 211 13.53 -31.20 -28.84
N ALA A 212 14.64 -30.82 -28.21
CA ALA A 212 15.99 -30.89 -28.76
C ALA A 212 16.88 -31.85 -27.92
N PRO A 213 16.57 -33.16 -27.90
CA PRO A 213 17.19 -34.09 -26.97
C PRO A 213 18.67 -34.39 -27.29
N ALA A 214 19.13 -34.16 -28.52
CA ALA A 214 20.55 -34.31 -28.90
C ALA A 214 21.43 -33.22 -28.24
N GLU A 215 20.96 -31.97 -28.26
CA GLU A 215 21.57 -30.84 -27.57
C GLU A 215 21.49 -31.03 -26.05
N ALA A 216 20.36 -31.52 -25.55
CA ALA A 216 20.20 -31.86 -24.14
C ALA A 216 21.22 -32.91 -23.69
N LEU A 217 21.37 -34.00 -24.45
CA LEU A 217 22.34 -35.06 -24.18
C LEU A 217 23.76 -34.50 -24.04
N LYS A 218 24.17 -33.60 -24.96
CA LYS A 218 25.47 -32.95 -24.91
C LYS A 218 25.65 -32.12 -23.64
N ARG A 219 24.66 -31.29 -23.29
CA ARG A 219 24.71 -30.39 -22.13
C ARG A 219 24.66 -31.16 -20.80
N CYS A 220 23.74 -32.11 -20.64
CA CYS A 220 23.67 -32.99 -19.48
C CYS A 220 24.97 -33.84 -19.34
N GLY A 221 25.58 -34.25 -20.46
CA GLY A 221 26.86 -34.96 -20.47
C GLY A 221 28.00 -34.15 -19.83
N VAL A 222 28.12 -32.87 -20.23
CA VAL A 222 29.08 -31.94 -19.60
C VAL A 222 28.76 -31.75 -18.12
N ALA A 223 27.49 -31.63 -17.76
CA ALA A 223 27.07 -31.53 -16.36
C ALA A 223 27.54 -32.74 -15.54
N LEU A 224 27.36 -33.96 -16.05
CA LEU A 224 27.80 -35.18 -15.36
C LEU A 224 29.33 -35.25 -15.22
N THR A 225 30.09 -34.89 -16.27
CA THR A 225 31.55 -34.84 -16.19
C THR A 225 32.02 -33.88 -15.11
N LEU A 226 31.41 -32.69 -15.03
CA LEU A 226 31.70 -31.72 -13.99
C LEU A 226 31.28 -32.23 -12.61
N ALA A 227 30.09 -32.82 -12.49
CA ALA A 227 29.58 -33.36 -11.23
C ALA A 227 30.49 -34.46 -10.66
N ARG A 228 30.99 -35.38 -11.50
CA ARG A 228 31.91 -36.46 -11.07
C ARG A 228 33.28 -35.96 -10.63
N SER A 229 33.68 -34.77 -11.05
CA SER A 229 34.91 -34.11 -10.55
C SER A 229 34.73 -33.50 -9.15
N ILE A 230 33.50 -33.53 -8.61
CA ILE A 230 33.13 -32.97 -7.32
C ILE A 230 32.65 -34.11 -6.41
N PRO A 231 33.07 -34.17 -5.15
CA PRO A 231 32.56 -35.12 -4.16
C PRO A 231 31.15 -34.73 -3.69
N SER A 232 30.18 -34.74 -4.61
CA SER A 232 28.77 -34.43 -4.33
C SER A 232 27.85 -35.45 -5.03
N PRO A 233 27.38 -36.48 -4.31
CA PRO A 233 26.47 -37.48 -4.88
C PRO A 233 25.15 -36.87 -5.36
N TYR A 234 24.72 -35.75 -4.76
CA TYR A 234 23.55 -34.98 -5.21
C TYR A 234 23.72 -34.40 -6.61
N LEU A 235 24.84 -33.71 -6.90
CA LEU A 235 25.07 -33.15 -8.23
C LEU A 235 25.24 -34.24 -9.30
N GLU A 236 25.84 -35.37 -8.95
CA GLU A 236 25.94 -36.52 -9.87
C GLU A 236 24.55 -37.10 -10.15
N GLN A 237 23.70 -37.23 -9.12
CA GLN A 237 22.33 -37.73 -9.25
C GLN A 237 21.49 -36.84 -10.16
N GLU A 238 21.46 -35.52 -9.95
CA GLU A 238 20.70 -34.61 -10.83
C GLU A 238 21.19 -34.65 -12.29
N ALA A 239 22.51 -34.76 -12.52
CA ALA A 239 23.07 -34.85 -13.86
C ALA A 239 22.74 -36.20 -14.54
N CYS A 240 22.71 -37.30 -13.78
CA CYS A 240 22.25 -38.60 -14.24
C CYS A 240 20.77 -38.58 -14.63
N GLU A 241 19.89 -37.90 -13.89
CA GLU A 241 18.48 -37.75 -14.25
C GLU A 241 18.29 -36.96 -15.56
N CYS A 242 19.01 -35.86 -15.73
CA CYS A 242 19.02 -35.09 -16.97
C CYS A 242 19.44 -35.97 -18.17
N LEU A 243 20.51 -36.75 -18.02
CA LEU A 243 20.98 -37.67 -19.05
C LEU A 243 20.01 -38.84 -19.29
N HIS A 244 19.36 -39.34 -18.25
CA HIS A 244 18.36 -40.39 -18.38
C HIS A 244 17.24 -39.94 -19.31
N LEU A 245 16.64 -38.78 -19.05
CA LEU A 245 15.56 -38.22 -19.86
C LEU A 245 16.00 -37.94 -21.30
N ALA A 246 17.20 -37.40 -21.50
CA ALA A 246 17.74 -37.16 -22.85
C ALA A 246 17.98 -38.44 -23.65
N ASN A 247 18.47 -39.50 -23.01
CA ASN A 247 18.63 -40.80 -23.68
C ASN A 247 17.29 -41.48 -23.95
N GLU A 248 16.30 -41.30 -23.08
CA GLU A 248 14.95 -41.83 -23.28
C GLU A 248 14.27 -41.21 -24.51
N GLU A 249 14.29 -39.88 -24.65
CA GLU A 249 13.71 -39.20 -25.82
C GLU A 249 14.42 -39.56 -27.15
N LEU A 250 15.71 -39.92 -27.10
CA LEU A 250 16.47 -40.40 -28.27
C LEU A 250 16.29 -41.90 -28.56
N GLY A 251 15.57 -42.65 -27.70
CA GLY A 251 15.40 -44.10 -27.84
C GLY A 251 16.63 -44.93 -27.43
N HIS A 252 17.61 -44.32 -26.74
CA HIS A 252 18.79 -45.01 -26.22
C HIS A 252 18.50 -45.73 -24.90
N HIS A 253 17.60 -46.72 -24.93
CA HIS A 253 17.04 -47.35 -23.72
C HIS A 253 18.10 -47.94 -22.76
N ALA A 254 19.16 -48.56 -23.26
CA ALA A 254 20.22 -49.11 -22.42
C ALA A 254 21.00 -48.02 -21.65
N ALA A 255 21.31 -46.91 -22.32
CA ALA A 255 21.98 -45.77 -21.69
C ALA A 255 21.05 -45.04 -20.72
N ALA A 256 19.78 -44.87 -21.09
CA ALA A 256 18.76 -44.29 -20.22
C ALA A 256 18.60 -45.11 -18.92
N TYR A 257 18.48 -46.44 -19.04
CA TYR A 257 18.36 -47.34 -17.89
C TYR A 257 19.60 -47.31 -16.99
N ALA A 258 20.81 -47.28 -17.57
CA ALA A 258 22.05 -47.17 -16.79
C ALA A 258 22.12 -45.86 -15.99
N MET A 259 21.69 -44.74 -16.58
CA MET A 259 21.65 -43.45 -15.88
C MET A 259 20.58 -43.41 -14.79
N LEU A 260 19.41 -44.02 -15.03
CA LEU A 260 18.36 -44.17 -14.02
C LEU A 260 18.84 -45.01 -12.84
N LEU A 261 19.46 -46.16 -13.09
CA LEU A 261 19.98 -47.03 -12.02
C LEU A 261 21.02 -46.29 -11.18
N ARG A 262 21.93 -45.56 -11.83
CA ARG A 262 22.92 -44.74 -11.13
C ARG A 262 22.26 -43.62 -10.32
N SER A 263 21.26 -42.93 -10.85
CA SER A 263 20.56 -41.89 -10.10
C SER A 263 19.81 -42.47 -8.90
N THR A 264 19.18 -43.65 -9.05
CA THR A 264 18.51 -44.34 -7.95
C THR A 264 19.47 -44.85 -6.89
N ASP A 265 20.64 -45.37 -7.26
CA ASP A 265 21.66 -45.82 -6.31
C ASP A 265 22.22 -44.64 -5.51
N LEU A 266 22.51 -43.53 -6.19
CA LEU A 266 22.94 -42.29 -5.53
C LEU A 266 21.85 -41.75 -4.61
N ARG A 267 20.59 -41.80 -5.06
CA ARG A 267 19.42 -41.43 -4.27
C ARG A 267 19.30 -42.32 -3.02
N ASP A 268 19.32 -43.63 -3.16
CA ASP A 268 19.22 -44.57 -2.03
C ASP A 268 20.41 -44.46 -1.07
N SER A 269 21.61 -44.13 -1.58
CA SER A 269 22.77 -43.81 -0.75
C SER A 269 22.62 -42.47 0.00
N LEU A 270 21.89 -41.50 -0.55
CA LEU A 270 21.53 -40.23 0.10
C LEU A 270 20.44 -40.42 1.18
N PHE A 271 19.55 -41.40 1.02
CA PHE A 271 18.41 -41.70 1.92
C PHE A 271 18.64 -42.87 2.89
N GLY A 272 19.81 -43.52 2.85
CA GLY A 272 20.12 -44.72 3.65
C GLY A 272 20.08 -44.52 5.17
N ALA A 273 20.25 -43.28 5.65
CA ALA A 273 20.21 -42.96 7.08
C ALA A 273 18.79 -42.88 7.66
N GLU A 274 17.81 -42.47 6.86
CA GLU A 274 16.44 -42.19 7.30
C GLU A 274 15.65 -43.49 7.51
N ARG A 275 15.72 -44.43 6.56
CA ARG A 275 15.07 -45.76 6.65
C ARG A 275 15.70 -46.67 7.71
N ALA A 276 17.01 -46.56 7.93
CA ALA A 276 17.70 -47.32 8.97
C ALA A 276 17.27 -46.86 10.36
N ARG A 277 17.23 -45.54 10.61
CA ARG A 277 16.84 -44.95 11.90
C ARG A 277 15.37 -45.12 12.21
N GLU A 278 14.49 -45.10 11.22
CA GLU A 278 13.06 -45.36 11.44
C GLU A 278 12.82 -46.82 11.86
N ARG A 279 13.56 -47.78 11.27
CA ARG A 279 13.58 -49.18 11.70
C ARG A 279 14.19 -49.37 13.09
N THR A 280 15.37 -48.79 13.35
CA THR A 280 16.01 -48.91 14.68
C THR A 280 15.19 -48.22 15.78
N ARG A 281 14.47 -47.13 15.47
CA ARG A 281 13.56 -46.46 16.41
C ARG A 281 12.39 -47.37 16.78
N ILE A 282 11.79 -48.04 15.80
CA ILE A 282 10.68 -48.99 16.03
C ILE A 282 11.16 -50.23 16.81
N ASP A 283 12.33 -50.76 16.47
CA ASP A 283 12.90 -51.95 17.14
C ASP A 283 13.36 -51.64 18.59
N LEU A 284 14.00 -50.50 18.83
CA LEU A 284 14.40 -50.05 20.18
C LEU A 284 13.19 -49.74 21.07
N THR A 285 12.10 -49.18 20.51
CA THR A 285 10.87 -48.96 21.29
C THR A 285 10.20 -50.27 21.69
N HIS A 286 10.21 -51.29 20.82
CA HIS A 286 9.60 -52.59 21.12
C HIS A 286 10.43 -53.47 22.07
N GLU A 287 11.76 -53.40 22.02
CA GLU A 287 12.63 -54.16 22.94
C GLU A 287 12.70 -53.54 24.34
N PHE A 288 12.68 -52.21 24.44
CA PHE A 288 12.66 -51.47 25.71
C PHE A 288 11.33 -51.69 26.47
N GLU A 289 10.20 -51.71 25.77
CA GLU A 289 8.89 -52.02 26.35
C GLU A 289 8.80 -53.48 26.85
N ARG A 290 9.44 -54.43 26.17
CA ARG A 290 9.47 -55.85 26.56
C ARG A 290 10.30 -56.14 27.81
N GLN A 291 11.46 -55.48 27.95
CA GLN A 291 12.32 -55.66 29.14
C GLN A 291 11.75 -54.96 30.39
N GLN A 292 11.14 -53.78 30.23
CA GLN A 292 10.48 -53.09 31.35
C GLN A 292 9.26 -53.85 31.89
N LEU A 293 8.55 -54.60 31.05
CA LEU A 293 7.38 -55.39 31.45
C LEU A 293 7.74 -56.59 32.34
N ALA A 294 8.94 -57.17 32.17
CA ALA A 294 9.39 -58.35 32.91
C ALA A 294 9.87 -58.01 34.33
N ASP A 295 10.61 -56.92 34.51
CA ASP A 295 11.13 -56.49 35.81
C ASP A 295 10.08 -55.75 36.67
N SER A 296 9.06 -55.16 36.03
CA SER A 296 7.98 -54.40 36.67
C SER A 296 7.02 -55.28 37.48
N LEU A 297 6.71 -56.50 37.03
CA LEU A 297 5.68 -57.38 37.61
C LEU A 297 5.98 -57.84 39.05
N VAL A 298 7.26 -57.85 39.47
CA VAL A 298 7.66 -58.33 40.80
C VAL A 298 7.72 -57.21 41.85
N ARG A 299 7.97 -55.96 41.45
CA ARG A 299 8.03 -54.78 42.35
C ARG A 299 6.69 -54.04 42.49
N SER A 300 5.91 -53.99 41.41
CA SER A 300 4.62 -53.28 41.29
C SER A 300 3.56 -53.70 42.32
N GLY A 301 3.53 -54.99 42.71
CA GLY A 301 2.50 -55.52 43.62
C GLY A 301 2.51 -54.97 45.05
N ARG A 302 3.62 -54.40 45.53
CA ARG A 302 3.73 -53.88 46.91
C ARG A 302 3.66 -52.35 47.02
N GLN A 303 3.86 -51.62 45.93
CA GLN A 303 3.84 -50.14 45.93
C GLN A 303 2.48 -49.56 45.48
N HIS A 304 1.68 -50.31 44.70
CA HIS A 304 0.42 -49.80 44.15
C HIS A 304 -0.68 -49.48 45.16
N ASP A 305 -0.70 -50.09 46.33
CA ASP A 305 -1.74 -49.81 47.32
C ASP A 305 -1.48 -48.50 48.09
N ALA A 306 -0.21 -48.12 48.29
CA ALA A 306 0.16 -46.85 48.94
C ALA A 306 0.10 -45.66 47.96
N GLU A 307 0.43 -45.88 46.68
CA GLU A 307 0.44 -44.83 45.66
C GLU A 307 -0.96 -44.49 45.12
N ARG A 308 -1.93 -45.41 45.14
CA ARG A 308 -3.31 -45.12 44.68
C ARG A 308 -3.99 -44.01 45.48
N ALA A 309 -3.73 -43.94 46.78
CA ALA A 309 -4.26 -42.89 47.65
C ALA A 309 -3.61 -41.52 47.36
N HIS A 310 -2.29 -41.47 47.14
CA HIS A 310 -1.57 -40.22 46.93
C HIS A 310 -1.69 -39.70 45.47
N ALA A 311 -1.79 -40.60 44.48
CA ALA A 311 -1.94 -40.24 43.07
C ALA A 311 -3.35 -39.72 42.70
N ALA A 312 -4.39 -40.01 43.50
CA ALA A 312 -5.73 -39.45 43.28
C ALA A 312 -5.78 -37.94 43.59
N GLN A 313 -5.12 -37.48 44.67
CA GLN A 313 -5.02 -36.06 45.01
C GLN A 313 -4.21 -35.26 43.98
N LEU A 314 -3.08 -35.80 43.52
CA LEU A 314 -2.22 -35.13 42.53
C LEU A 314 -2.82 -35.08 41.11
N ARG A 315 -3.73 -36.00 40.75
CA ARG A 315 -4.46 -35.97 39.48
C ARG A 315 -5.46 -34.82 39.42
N HIS A 316 -6.23 -34.57 40.49
CA HIS A 316 -7.17 -33.44 40.53
C HIS A 316 -6.47 -32.09 40.38
N GLU A 317 -5.31 -31.88 41.02
CA GLU A 317 -4.56 -30.63 40.84
C GLU A 317 -3.96 -30.47 39.43
N ARG A 318 -3.44 -31.56 38.84
CA ARG A 318 -2.86 -31.52 37.50
C ARG A 318 -3.90 -31.33 36.41
N ASP A 319 -5.07 -31.95 36.55
CA ASP A 319 -6.17 -31.80 35.61
C ASP A 319 -6.78 -30.40 35.71
N GLN A 320 -6.92 -29.84 36.92
CA GLN A 320 -7.28 -28.42 37.08
C GLN A 320 -6.25 -27.50 36.41
N LYS A 321 -4.95 -27.70 36.63
CA LYS A 321 -3.90 -26.89 35.99
C LYS A 321 -3.91 -27.02 34.47
N ARG A 322 -4.13 -28.22 33.92
CA ARG A 322 -4.26 -28.43 32.47
C ARG A 322 -5.51 -27.76 31.90
N ILE A 323 -6.65 -27.90 32.56
CA ILE A 323 -7.90 -27.22 32.16
C ILE A 323 -7.69 -25.70 32.17
N TRP A 324 -7.00 -25.15 33.17
CA TRP A 324 -6.64 -23.74 33.22
C TRP A 324 -5.68 -23.32 32.10
N ILE A 325 -4.65 -24.11 31.80
CA ILE A 325 -3.67 -23.82 30.74
C ILE A 325 -4.32 -23.90 29.35
N PHE A 326 -5.08 -24.97 29.06
CA PHE A 326 -5.77 -25.11 27.78
C PHE A 326 -6.93 -24.10 27.64
N GLY A 327 -7.64 -23.81 28.72
CA GLY A 327 -8.67 -22.78 28.76
C GLY A 327 -8.10 -21.38 28.50
N SER A 328 -6.99 -21.02 29.13
CA SER A 328 -6.32 -19.74 28.92
C SER A 328 -5.69 -19.62 27.52
N ALA A 329 -5.12 -20.71 26.98
CA ALA A 329 -4.64 -20.74 25.59
C ALA A 329 -5.80 -20.58 24.58
N ALA A 330 -6.94 -21.23 24.80
CA ALA A 330 -8.12 -21.09 23.95
C ALA A 330 -8.69 -19.66 24.01
N VAL A 331 -8.73 -19.05 25.20
CA VAL A 331 -9.13 -17.64 25.38
C VAL A 331 -8.14 -16.70 24.67
N LEU A 332 -6.83 -16.98 24.73
CA LEU A 332 -5.82 -16.18 24.04
C LEU A 332 -5.99 -16.25 22.51
N VAL A 333 -6.21 -17.46 21.96
CA VAL A 333 -6.48 -17.65 20.52
C VAL A 333 -7.76 -16.92 20.10
N LEU A 334 -8.84 -17.03 20.88
CA LEU A 334 -10.08 -16.29 20.64
C LEU A 334 -9.87 -14.78 20.74
N ALA A 335 -9.06 -14.30 21.69
CA ALA A 335 -8.74 -12.89 21.85
C ALA A 335 -7.92 -12.35 20.67
N VAL A 336 -6.94 -13.11 20.16
CA VAL A 336 -6.15 -12.76 18.98
C VAL A 336 -7.02 -12.77 17.72
N ALA A 337 -7.88 -13.78 17.55
CA ALA A 337 -8.82 -13.85 16.43
C ALA A 337 -9.82 -12.68 16.47
N LEU A 338 -10.37 -12.37 17.64
CA LEU A 338 -11.27 -11.22 17.84
C LEU A 338 -10.54 -9.90 17.63
N TRP A 339 -9.30 -9.75 18.09
CA TRP A 339 -8.46 -8.59 17.84
C TRP A 339 -8.25 -8.39 16.34
N ASN A 340 -7.83 -9.44 15.62
CA ASN A 340 -7.59 -9.37 14.18
C ASN A 340 -8.87 -9.01 13.43
N ARG A 341 -10.02 -9.60 13.81
CA ARG A 341 -11.34 -9.25 13.26
C ARG A 341 -11.72 -7.80 13.55
N LEU A 342 -11.55 -7.32 14.78
CA LEU A 342 -11.81 -5.93 15.16
C LEU A 342 -10.88 -4.95 14.43
N ARG A 343 -9.61 -5.31 14.25
CA ARG A 343 -8.60 -4.51 13.53
C ARG A 343 -8.94 -4.42 12.05
N PHE A 344 -9.33 -5.52 11.42
CA PHE A 344 -9.80 -5.56 10.04
C PHE A 344 -11.05 -4.68 9.87
N MET A 345 -12.05 -4.85 10.73
CA MET A 345 -13.27 -4.04 10.72
C MET A 345 -13.02 -2.55 10.97
N ARG A 346 -12.00 -2.18 11.77
CA ARG A 346 -11.61 -0.77 11.97
C ARG A 346 -10.97 -0.18 10.71
N ARG A 347 -10.09 -0.92 10.03
CA ARG A 347 -9.46 -0.47 8.77
C ARG A 347 -10.48 -0.30 7.65
N ALA A 348 -11.37 -1.28 7.49
CA ALA A 348 -12.47 -1.20 6.51
C ALA A 348 -13.38 0.00 6.79
N ARG A 349 -13.78 0.20 8.05
CA ARG A 349 -14.58 1.37 8.46
C ARG A 349 -13.85 2.70 8.24
N ASN A 350 -12.56 2.78 8.52
CA ASN A 350 -11.79 4.01 8.31
C ASN A 350 -11.69 4.38 6.82
N LEU A 351 -11.50 3.39 5.94
CA LEU A 351 -11.45 3.62 4.50
C LEU A 351 -12.80 4.11 3.97
N ILE A 352 -13.90 3.44 4.37
CA ILE A 352 -15.27 3.86 4.01
C ILE A 352 -15.56 5.26 4.56
N ARG A 353 -15.15 5.55 5.80
CA ARG A 353 -15.34 6.86 6.42
C ARG A 353 -14.59 7.95 5.67
N MET A 354 -13.34 7.71 5.29
CA MET A 354 -12.56 8.66 4.49
C MET A 354 -13.20 8.93 3.13
N GLU A 355 -13.71 7.90 2.46
CA GLU A 355 -14.37 8.07 1.17
C GLU A 355 -15.73 8.78 1.31
N GLN A 356 -16.48 8.49 2.37
CA GLN A 356 -17.70 9.21 2.71
C GLN A 356 -17.43 10.67 3.06
N GLU A 357 -16.42 10.95 3.88
CA GLU A 357 -16.00 12.33 4.23
C GLU A 357 -15.59 13.10 2.97
N ARG A 358 -14.90 12.46 2.02
CA ARG A 358 -14.50 13.06 0.73
C ARG A 358 -15.71 13.35 -0.15
N SER A 359 -16.64 12.40 -0.26
CA SER A 359 -17.89 12.55 -1.02
C SER A 359 -18.77 13.66 -0.43
N ASP A 360 -18.94 13.68 0.90
CA ASP A 360 -19.73 14.67 1.62
C ASP A 360 -19.14 16.07 1.48
N ARG A 361 -17.81 16.20 1.58
CA ARG A 361 -17.12 17.48 1.40
C ARG A 361 -17.30 18.03 -0.02
N LEU A 362 -17.23 17.17 -1.05
CA LEU A 362 -17.45 17.59 -2.43
C LEU A 362 -18.90 18.03 -2.66
N LEU A 363 -19.87 17.29 -2.10
CA LEU A 363 -21.29 17.62 -2.21
C LEU A 363 -21.60 18.98 -1.56
N HIS A 364 -21.02 19.25 -0.39
CA HIS A 364 -21.17 20.53 0.32
C HIS A 364 -20.45 21.71 -0.35
N ASN A 365 -19.46 21.47 -1.21
CA ASN A 365 -18.84 22.53 -2.01
C ASN A 365 -19.70 22.94 -3.22
N ILE A 366 -20.66 22.09 -3.63
CA ILE A 366 -21.51 22.31 -4.80
C ILE A 366 -22.92 22.77 -4.39
N LEU A 367 -23.41 22.26 -3.25
CA LEU A 367 -24.77 22.51 -2.77
C LEU A 367 -24.75 23.04 -1.34
N PRO A 368 -25.66 23.96 -0.98
CA PRO A 368 -25.81 24.43 0.39
C PRO A 368 -26.04 23.26 1.36
N GLY A 369 -25.46 23.32 2.55
CA GLY A 369 -25.47 22.23 3.54
C GLY A 369 -26.82 21.53 3.76
N PRO A 370 -27.92 22.27 4.01
CA PRO A 370 -29.25 21.69 4.17
C PRO A 370 -29.76 20.94 2.94
N ILE A 371 -29.44 21.43 1.74
CA ILE A 371 -29.89 20.90 0.45
C ILE A 371 -29.09 19.65 0.06
N ALA A 372 -27.77 19.65 0.32
CA ALA A 372 -26.91 18.48 0.17
C ALA A 372 -27.40 17.31 1.05
N LYS A 373 -27.80 17.60 2.29
CA LYS A 373 -28.34 16.59 3.21
C LYS A 373 -29.67 16.01 2.71
N GLU A 374 -30.59 16.86 2.26
CA GLU A 374 -31.88 16.44 1.69
C GLU A 374 -31.69 15.57 0.44
N LEU A 375 -30.77 15.95 -0.45
CA LEU A 375 -30.45 15.17 -1.65
C LEU A 375 -29.89 13.78 -1.29
N LYS A 376 -29.02 13.69 -0.27
CA LYS A 376 -28.44 12.43 0.20
C LYS A 376 -29.47 11.51 0.87
N GLU A 377 -30.45 12.07 1.58
CA GLU A 377 -31.49 11.31 2.30
C GLU A 377 -32.63 10.82 1.39
N HIS A 378 -32.98 11.59 0.36
CA HIS A 378 -34.18 11.34 -0.44
C HIS A 378 -33.91 11.09 -1.94
N GLY A 379 -32.66 11.23 -2.39
CA GLY A 379 -32.29 11.10 -3.81
C GLY A 379 -32.77 12.25 -4.70
N ARG A 380 -33.50 13.22 -4.15
CA ARG A 380 -34.01 14.43 -4.81
C ARG A 380 -34.16 15.56 -3.79
N ALA A 381 -33.90 16.79 -4.20
CA ALA A 381 -34.23 17.98 -3.40
C ALA A 381 -35.43 18.70 -4.03
N LYS A 382 -36.43 19.06 -3.22
CA LYS A 382 -37.60 19.77 -3.73
C LYS A 382 -37.29 21.25 -3.92
N ALA A 383 -37.82 21.84 -4.99
CA ALA A 383 -37.88 23.29 -5.12
C ALA A 383 -38.80 23.88 -4.04
N ARG A 384 -38.38 24.99 -3.43
CA ARG A 384 -39.11 25.65 -2.33
C ARG A 384 -39.24 27.12 -2.63
N GLU A 385 -40.42 27.65 -2.33
CA GLU A 385 -40.63 29.10 -2.30
C GLU A 385 -40.02 29.68 -1.02
N VAL A 386 -39.24 30.73 -1.16
CA VAL A 386 -38.52 31.40 -0.07
C VAL A 386 -38.78 32.89 -0.17
N GLU A 387 -39.37 33.45 0.88
CA GLU A 387 -39.67 34.88 1.00
C GLU A 387 -38.49 35.65 1.61
N GLY A 388 -38.45 36.97 1.38
CA GLY A 388 -37.45 37.85 1.98
C GLY A 388 -36.02 37.62 1.47
N VAL A 389 -35.86 37.06 0.28
CA VAL A 389 -34.56 36.84 -0.35
C VAL A 389 -34.11 38.13 -1.02
N SER A 390 -32.84 38.51 -0.81
CA SER A 390 -32.23 39.68 -1.46
C SER A 390 -31.18 39.22 -2.45
N ILE A 391 -31.47 39.42 -3.73
CA ILE A 391 -30.64 38.95 -4.85
C ILE A 391 -29.73 40.08 -5.28
N LEU A 392 -28.45 39.77 -5.46
CA LEU A 392 -27.40 40.67 -5.90
C LEU A 392 -26.84 40.17 -7.24
N PHE A 393 -26.86 41.05 -8.23
CA PHE A 393 -26.17 40.87 -9.50
C PHE A 393 -25.04 41.90 -9.61
N THR A 394 -23.87 41.46 -10.04
CA THR A 394 -22.78 42.34 -10.48
C THR A 394 -22.47 42.09 -11.93
N ASP A 395 -21.96 43.10 -12.62
CA ASP A 395 -21.42 42.98 -13.99
C ASP A 395 -20.17 43.84 -14.12
N PHE A 396 -19.13 43.34 -14.80
CA PHE A 396 -17.93 44.12 -15.04
C PHE A 396 -18.16 45.16 -16.13
N THR A 397 -18.01 46.44 -15.77
CA THR A 397 -18.17 47.52 -16.72
C THR A 397 -17.00 47.52 -17.72
N HIS A 398 -17.33 47.73 -19.00
CA HIS A 398 -16.37 47.70 -20.11
C HIS A 398 -15.61 46.37 -20.29
N PHE A 399 -16.15 45.25 -19.80
CA PHE A 399 -15.51 43.94 -19.86
C PHE A 399 -14.98 43.56 -21.24
N THR A 400 -15.79 43.67 -22.30
CA THR A 400 -15.38 43.35 -23.68
C THR A 400 -14.14 44.12 -24.12
N ARG A 401 -14.05 45.41 -23.79
CA ARG A 401 -12.90 46.25 -24.17
C ARG A 401 -11.65 45.88 -23.37
N LEU A 402 -11.82 45.58 -22.09
CA LEU A 402 -10.70 45.23 -21.20
C LEU A 402 -10.18 43.81 -21.46
N SER A 403 -11.06 42.89 -21.87
CA SER A 403 -10.69 41.51 -22.19
C SER A 403 -9.91 41.40 -23.50
N GLU A 404 -10.16 42.26 -24.49
CA GLU A 404 -9.35 42.37 -25.71
C GLU A 404 -7.89 42.80 -25.45
N GLN A 405 -7.63 43.45 -24.32
CA GLN A 405 -6.28 43.89 -23.91
C GLN A 405 -5.50 42.81 -23.15
N MET A 406 -6.10 41.63 -22.94
CA MET A 406 -5.53 40.54 -22.13
C MET A 406 -5.48 39.25 -22.94
N ASN A 407 -4.47 38.42 -22.71
CA ASN A 407 -4.52 37.05 -23.22
C ASN A 407 -5.53 36.22 -22.40
N ALA A 408 -6.03 35.13 -23.01
CA ALA A 408 -7.08 34.31 -22.41
C ALA A 408 -6.73 33.78 -21.01
N GLN A 409 -5.48 33.37 -20.78
CA GLN A 409 -5.05 32.84 -19.49
C GLN A 409 -5.05 33.93 -18.41
N ALA A 410 -4.50 35.10 -18.72
CA ALA A 410 -4.45 36.25 -17.82
C ALA A 410 -5.86 36.78 -17.51
N LEU A 411 -6.75 36.79 -18.49
CA LEU A 411 -8.16 37.16 -18.32
C LEU A 411 -8.85 36.20 -17.35
N VAL A 412 -8.72 34.88 -17.57
CA VAL A 412 -9.31 33.86 -16.68
C VAL A 412 -8.74 33.97 -15.27
N SER A 413 -7.42 34.15 -15.12
CA SER A 413 -6.79 34.33 -13.80
C SER A 413 -7.27 35.59 -13.08
N GLU A 414 -7.51 36.68 -13.80
CA GLU A 414 -8.02 37.90 -13.19
C GLU A 414 -9.49 37.77 -12.76
N ILE A 415 -10.33 37.18 -13.61
CA ILE A 415 -11.73 36.88 -13.28
C ILE A 415 -11.80 35.97 -12.04
N ASP A 416 -10.98 34.90 -11.99
CA ASP A 416 -10.90 34.01 -10.83
C ASP A 416 -10.51 34.75 -9.55
N ALA A 417 -9.55 35.69 -9.64
CA ALA A 417 -9.14 36.48 -8.50
C ALA A 417 -10.25 37.44 -8.00
N CYS A 418 -10.99 38.07 -8.91
CA CYS A 418 -12.15 38.89 -8.57
C CYS A 418 -13.27 38.05 -7.93
N PHE A 419 -13.58 36.88 -8.49
CA PHE A 419 -14.62 36.01 -7.93
C PHE A 419 -14.22 35.39 -6.59
N ARG A 420 -12.95 35.04 -6.36
CA ARG A 420 -12.47 34.62 -5.02
C ARG A 420 -12.64 35.71 -3.98
N LEU A 421 -12.41 36.97 -4.37
CA LEU A 421 -12.63 38.12 -3.50
C LEU A 421 -14.12 38.24 -3.14
N PHE A 422 -15.02 38.07 -4.11
CA PHE A 422 -16.46 38.09 -3.89
C PHE A 422 -16.93 36.90 -3.04
N ASP A 423 -16.44 35.69 -3.31
CA ASP A 423 -16.71 34.49 -2.53
C ASP A 423 -16.37 34.72 -1.04
N ALA A 424 -15.19 35.30 -0.76
CA ALA A 424 -14.77 35.62 0.61
C ALA A 424 -15.65 36.70 1.28
N ILE A 425 -16.22 37.64 0.51
CA ILE A 425 -17.17 38.63 1.01
C ILE A 425 -18.53 37.97 1.28
N CYS A 426 -19.02 37.11 0.37
CA CYS A 426 -20.25 36.35 0.55
C CYS A 426 -20.23 35.55 1.86
N VAL A 427 -19.14 34.82 2.12
CA VAL A 427 -18.99 34.03 3.36
C VAL A 427 -19.07 34.92 4.61
N ARG A 428 -18.41 36.09 4.62
CA ARG A 428 -18.41 37.00 5.78
C ARG A 428 -19.77 37.63 6.07
N HIS A 429 -20.56 37.89 5.03
CA HIS A 429 -21.90 38.48 5.17
C HIS A 429 -23.02 37.43 5.18
N GLY A 430 -22.70 36.14 5.06
CA GLY A 430 -23.69 35.06 5.04
C GLY A 430 -24.56 35.02 3.78
N LEU A 431 -24.02 35.43 2.63
CA LEU A 431 -24.69 35.31 1.34
C LEU A 431 -24.36 33.96 0.69
N GLU A 432 -25.35 33.37 0.02
CA GLU A 432 -25.18 32.16 -0.78
C GLU A 432 -24.77 32.54 -2.21
N LYS A 433 -23.73 31.89 -2.73
CA LYS A 433 -23.34 32.06 -4.13
C LYS A 433 -24.28 31.23 -4.99
N ILE A 434 -24.89 31.86 -6.00
CA ILE A 434 -25.79 31.14 -6.92
C ILE A 434 -25.01 30.65 -8.13
N LYS A 435 -24.42 31.58 -8.89
CA LYS A 435 -23.66 31.25 -10.10
C LYS A 435 -22.82 32.43 -10.56
N THR A 436 -21.95 32.16 -11.53
CA THR A 436 -21.35 33.17 -12.39
C THR A 436 -22.00 33.09 -13.77
N ILE A 437 -22.18 34.23 -14.44
CA ILE A 437 -22.80 34.32 -15.77
C ILE A 437 -21.85 35.14 -16.65
N GLY A 438 -20.92 34.48 -17.32
CA GLY A 438 -19.84 35.18 -18.03
C GLY A 438 -18.98 35.98 -17.05
N ASP A 439 -18.97 37.29 -17.21
CA ASP A 439 -18.32 38.31 -16.38
C ASP A 439 -19.18 38.80 -15.20
N ALA A 440 -20.43 38.36 -15.12
CA ALA A 440 -21.33 38.68 -14.01
C ALA A 440 -21.24 37.68 -12.85
N TYR A 441 -21.48 38.17 -11.63
CA TYR A 441 -21.53 37.37 -10.41
C TYR A 441 -22.90 37.50 -9.75
N MET A 442 -23.48 36.37 -9.34
CA MET A 442 -24.80 36.31 -8.73
C MET A 442 -24.74 35.63 -7.36
N CYS A 443 -25.23 36.32 -6.34
CA CYS A 443 -25.40 35.79 -4.99
C CYS A 443 -26.69 36.31 -4.34
N ALA A 444 -27.09 35.69 -3.24
CA ALA A 444 -28.32 36.05 -2.56
C ALA A 444 -28.20 35.92 -1.04
N GLY A 445 -28.72 36.91 -0.31
CA GLY A 445 -28.96 36.82 1.13
C GLY A 445 -30.33 36.24 1.44
N GLY A 446 -30.45 35.48 2.52
CA GLY A 446 -31.70 34.79 2.90
C GLY A 446 -31.91 33.43 2.22
N LEU A 447 -30.84 32.84 1.68
CA LEU A 447 -30.81 31.47 1.16
C LEU A 447 -29.73 30.64 1.87
N PRO A 448 -29.89 29.31 1.95
CA PRO A 448 -31.05 28.52 1.49
C PRO A 448 -32.28 28.61 2.41
N ARG A 449 -32.19 29.37 3.51
CA ARG A 449 -33.29 29.62 4.45
C ARG A 449 -33.40 31.13 4.70
N PRO A 450 -34.62 31.65 4.92
CA PRO A 450 -34.82 33.05 5.29
C PRO A 450 -33.95 33.42 6.48
N GLN A 451 -33.29 34.57 6.37
CA GLN A 451 -32.45 35.13 7.43
C GLN A 451 -32.88 36.56 7.70
N GLU A 452 -33.07 36.90 8.97
CA GLU A 452 -33.34 38.28 9.36
C GLU A 452 -32.16 39.19 9.01
N GLY A 453 -32.46 40.38 8.45
CA GLY A 453 -31.43 41.30 7.99
C GLY A 453 -30.74 40.89 6.68
N SER A 454 -31.25 39.88 5.95
CA SER A 454 -30.71 39.45 4.63
C SER A 454 -30.47 40.61 3.67
N ALA A 455 -31.42 41.54 3.56
CA ALA A 455 -31.32 42.73 2.71
C ALA A 455 -30.15 43.63 3.14
N ARG A 456 -29.98 43.84 4.45
CA ARG A 456 -28.89 44.66 5.01
C ARG A 456 -27.53 44.02 4.76
N HIS A 457 -27.40 42.72 5.01
CA HIS A 457 -26.17 41.97 4.73
C HIS A 457 -25.82 42.02 3.24
N THR A 458 -26.83 41.87 2.37
CA THR A 458 -26.65 41.91 0.92
C THR A 458 -26.16 43.27 0.43
N VAL A 459 -26.75 44.36 0.92
CA VAL A 459 -26.32 45.73 0.60
C VAL A 459 -24.90 46.01 1.11
N ARG A 460 -24.57 45.59 2.33
CA ARG A 460 -23.22 45.76 2.88
C ARG A 460 -22.17 44.95 2.13
N ALA A 461 -22.50 43.72 1.73
CA ALA A 461 -21.67 42.89 0.88
C ALA A 461 -21.42 43.55 -0.48
N ALA A 462 -22.46 44.09 -1.13
CA ALA A 462 -22.32 44.82 -2.39
C ALA A 462 -21.37 46.02 -2.29
N LEU A 463 -21.53 46.85 -1.25
CA LEU A 463 -20.66 48.00 -0.99
C LEU A 463 -19.21 47.56 -0.72
N GLU A 464 -19.02 46.45 -0.03
CA GLU A 464 -17.68 45.90 0.21
C GLU A 464 -17.06 45.30 -1.05
N MET A 465 -17.83 44.58 -1.88
CA MET A 465 -17.38 44.09 -3.18
C MET A 465 -16.94 45.25 -4.06
N GLN A 466 -17.72 46.35 -4.09
CA GLN A 466 -17.43 47.55 -4.89
C GLN A 466 -16.13 48.20 -4.42
N GLY A 467 -15.96 48.45 -3.12
CA GLY A 467 -14.73 49.03 -2.58
C GLY A 467 -13.52 48.11 -2.67
N ALA A 468 -13.69 46.79 -2.63
CA ALA A 468 -12.59 45.84 -2.78
C ALA A 468 -12.14 45.73 -4.26
N LEU A 469 -13.09 45.76 -5.20
CA LEU A 469 -12.77 45.77 -6.62
C LEU A 469 -12.11 47.09 -7.04
N GLU A 470 -12.54 48.25 -6.53
CA GLU A 470 -11.92 49.54 -6.84
C GLU A 470 -10.45 49.61 -6.36
N ARG A 471 -10.16 49.07 -5.17
CA ARG A 471 -8.78 48.94 -4.67
C ARG A 471 -7.93 48.07 -5.59
N ARG A 472 -8.45 46.90 -5.96
CA ARG A 472 -7.77 45.99 -6.89
C ARG A 472 -7.54 46.63 -8.27
N ALA A 473 -8.54 47.33 -8.79
CA ALA A 473 -8.42 48.06 -10.05
C ALA A 473 -7.31 49.12 -9.97
N SER A 474 -7.26 49.88 -8.87
CA SER A 474 -6.22 50.89 -8.63
C SER A 474 -4.81 50.28 -8.59
N GLU A 475 -4.64 49.16 -7.88
CA GLU A 475 -3.37 48.41 -7.80
C GLU A 475 -2.92 47.90 -9.18
N ARG A 476 -3.86 47.39 -9.98
CA ARG A 476 -3.57 46.88 -11.33
C ARG A 476 -3.21 47.99 -12.30
N VAL A 477 -3.95 49.10 -12.27
CA VAL A 477 -3.67 50.27 -13.10
C VAL A 477 -2.30 50.86 -12.75
N ALA A 478 -1.93 50.90 -11.45
CA ALA A 478 -0.59 51.29 -11.02
C ALA A 478 0.52 50.36 -11.54
N ALA A 479 0.20 49.08 -11.76
CA ALA A 479 1.09 48.09 -12.38
C ALA A 479 1.03 48.08 -13.93
N GLY A 480 0.31 49.01 -14.56
CA GLY A 480 0.16 49.09 -16.02
C GLY A 480 -0.74 48.00 -16.62
N LEU A 481 -1.59 47.38 -15.81
CA LEU A 481 -2.51 46.31 -16.23
C LEU A 481 -3.98 46.80 -16.25
N PRO A 482 -4.84 46.22 -17.09
CA PRO A 482 -6.28 46.53 -17.09
C PRO A 482 -6.92 46.19 -15.73
N GLY A 483 -7.68 47.13 -15.17
CA GLY A 483 -8.42 46.97 -13.91
C GLY A 483 -9.92 46.96 -14.15
N PHE A 484 -10.62 45.94 -13.62
CA PHE A 484 -12.07 45.84 -13.75
C PHE A 484 -12.79 46.73 -12.74
N ARG A 485 -13.86 47.38 -13.20
CA ARG A 485 -14.87 47.99 -12.35
C ARG A 485 -16.18 47.26 -12.53
N MET A 486 -17.14 47.53 -11.66
CA MET A 486 -18.44 46.88 -11.75
C MET A 486 -19.59 47.82 -11.46
N ARG A 487 -20.76 47.43 -11.95
CA ARG A 487 -22.05 47.93 -11.50
C ARG A 487 -22.77 46.83 -10.73
N VAL A 488 -23.63 47.22 -9.79
CA VAL A 488 -24.33 46.27 -8.90
C VAL A 488 -25.81 46.60 -8.85
N GLY A 489 -26.64 45.56 -8.92
CA GLY A 489 -28.09 45.64 -8.77
C GLY A 489 -28.59 44.72 -7.67
N ILE A 490 -29.49 45.24 -6.82
CA ILE A 490 -30.10 44.46 -5.74
C ILE A 490 -31.62 44.62 -5.74
N HIS A 491 -32.31 43.49 -5.63
CA HIS A 491 -33.74 43.46 -5.38
C HIS A 491 -34.10 42.41 -4.33
N SER A 492 -35.11 42.72 -3.51
CA SER A 492 -35.59 41.86 -2.44
C SER A 492 -37.01 41.43 -2.73
N GLY A 493 -37.27 40.12 -2.67
CA GLY A 493 -38.58 39.55 -2.97
C GLY A 493 -38.61 38.03 -2.78
N THR A 494 -39.71 37.42 -3.21
CA THR A 494 -39.91 35.98 -3.14
C THR A 494 -39.29 35.29 -4.34
N VAL A 495 -38.62 34.15 -4.10
CA VAL A 495 -38.02 33.30 -5.13
C VAL A 495 -38.39 31.86 -4.92
N VAL A 496 -38.35 31.07 -5.99
CA VAL A 496 -38.32 29.61 -5.91
C VAL A 496 -36.86 29.18 -6.02
N ALA A 497 -36.34 28.48 -5.02
CA ALA A 497 -34.98 27.96 -5.00
C ALA A 497 -34.98 26.43 -5.02
N GLY A 498 -34.07 25.81 -5.76
CA GLY A 498 -34.05 24.35 -5.92
C GLY A 498 -32.86 23.81 -6.71
N ILE A 499 -32.74 22.49 -6.79
CA ILE A 499 -31.73 21.82 -7.61
C ILE A 499 -32.32 21.47 -8.98
N VAL A 500 -31.56 21.73 -10.04
CA VAL A 500 -31.84 21.25 -11.40
C VAL A 500 -30.69 20.39 -11.89
N GLY A 501 -31.01 19.40 -12.73
CA GLY A 501 -30.06 18.48 -13.35
C GLY A 501 -30.09 17.08 -12.71
N ASP A 502 -29.88 16.06 -13.55
CA ASP A 502 -29.81 14.65 -13.15
C ASP A 502 -28.36 14.19 -12.93
N THR A 503 -27.43 14.73 -13.73
CA THR A 503 -26.00 14.37 -13.69
C THR A 503 -25.10 15.51 -13.21
N LYS A 504 -25.47 16.77 -13.50
CA LYS A 504 -24.78 17.98 -13.04
C LYS A 504 -25.76 18.79 -12.19
N PHE A 505 -25.82 18.47 -10.90
CA PHE A 505 -26.68 19.18 -9.96
C PHE A 505 -26.26 20.64 -9.84
N GLN A 506 -27.19 21.56 -10.04
CA GLN A 506 -26.98 22.99 -9.84
C GLN A 506 -28.09 23.53 -8.92
N TYR A 507 -27.69 24.16 -7.82
CA TYR A 507 -28.62 24.93 -6.99
C TYR A 507 -28.83 26.31 -7.60
N ASP A 508 -30.08 26.69 -7.82
CA ASP A 508 -30.42 27.90 -8.56
C ASP A 508 -31.76 28.50 -8.06
N VAL A 509 -32.04 29.72 -8.50
CA VAL A 509 -33.23 30.50 -8.11
C VAL A 509 -34.01 30.99 -9.33
N TRP A 510 -35.33 30.96 -9.22
CA TRP A 510 -36.27 31.42 -10.24
C TRP A 510 -37.32 32.33 -9.64
N GLY A 511 -37.91 33.18 -10.48
CA GLY A 511 -39.02 34.05 -10.10
C GLY A 511 -38.80 35.49 -10.53
N ASP A 512 -39.85 36.29 -10.41
CA ASP A 512 -39.82 37.69 -10.84
C ASP A 512 -38.78 38.52 -10.09
N ALA A 513 -38.49 38.19 -8.83
CA ALA A 513 -37.48 38.90 -8.05
C ALA A 513 -36.08 38.80 -8.69
N VAL A 514 -35.75 37.65 -9.31
CA VAL A 514 -34.48 37.45 -10.05
C VAL A 514 -34.43 38.37 -11.26
N ASN A 515 -35.52 38.42 -12.03
CA ASN A 515 -35.62 39.27 -13.23
C ASN A 515 -35.54 40.76 -12.88
N ILE A 516 -36.14 41.18 -11.76
CA ILE A 516 -36.07 42.57 -11.29
C ILE A 516 -34.65 42.88 -10.82
N ALA A 517 -33.99 42.00 -10.06
CA ALA A 517 -32.61 42.18 -9.60
C ALA A 517 -31.63 42.36 -10.78
N ALA A 518 -31.75 41.52 -11.82
CA ALA A 518 -30.96 41.66 -13.04
C ALA A 518 -31.19 43.01 -13.73
N ARG A 519 -32.44 43.49 -13.78
CA ARG A 519 -32.74 44.84 -14.30
C ARG A 519 -32.16 45.95 -13.42
N MET A 520 -32.11 45.79 -12.11
CA MET A 520 -31.45 46.76 -11.22
C MET A 520 -29.96 46.86 -11.54
N GLU A 521 -29.31 45.76 -11.92
CA GLU A 521 -27.90 45.76 -12.32
C GLU A 521 -27.74 46.47 -13.66
N THR A 522 -28.55 46.12 -14.65
CA THR A 522 -28.45 46.70 -15.99
C THR A 522 -28.77 48.20 -16.00
N ALA A 523 -29.67 48.67 -15.13
CA ALA A 523 -29.95 50.09 -14.88
C ALA A 523 -28.97 50.75 -13.89
N GLY A 524 -28.00 50.00 -13.37
CA GLY A 524 -26.95 50.49 -12.49
C GLY A 524 -25.93 51.36 -13.21
N GLU A 525 -25.18 52.14 -12.44
CA GLU A 525 -24.02 52.91 -12.94
C GLU A 525 -22.72 52.29 -12.41
N GLU A 526 -21.64 52.50 -13.17
CA GLU A 526 -20.30 52.06 -12.76
C GLU A 526 -19.95 52.60 -11.35
N GLY A 527 -19.46 51.70 -10.50
CA GLY A 527 -19.02 52.06 -9.15
C GLY A 527 -20.16 52.41 -8.19
N ARG A 528 -21.42 52.19 -8.54
CA ARG A 528 -22.59 52.44 -7.69
C ARG A 528 -23.34 51.14 -7.40
N VAL A 529 -23.95 51.08 -6.21
CA VAL A 529 -24.86 50.00 -5.83
C VAL A 529 -26.29 50.48 -6.02
N ASN A 530 -26.99 49.90 -6.99
CA ASN A 530 -28.37 50.22 -7.31
C ASN A 530 -29.33 49.27 -6.60
N ILE A 531 -30.35 49.81 -5.94
CA ILE A 531 -31.35 49.02 -5.21
C ILE A 531 -32.77 49.41 -5.61
N SER A 532 -33.66 48.43 -5.63
CA SER A 532 -35.10 48.65 -5.83
C SER A 532 -35.77 49.29 -4.60
N ALA A 533 -36.93 49.93 -4.79
CA ALA A 533 -37.78 50.42 -3.69
C ALA A 533 -38.11 49.36 -2.63
N ALA A 534 -38.33 48.10 -3.05
CA ALA A 534 -38.59 47.00 -2.13
C ALA A 534 -37.39 46.74 -1.20
N THR A 535 -36.18 46.74 -1.75
CA THR A 535 -34.96 46.61 -0.95
C THR A 535 -34.74 47.83 -0.06
N TYR A 536 -34.94 49.05 -0.60
CA TYR A 536 -34.84 50.29 0.16
C TYR A 536 -35.73 50.29 1.41
N ALA A 537 -36.99 49.85 1.28
CA ALA A 537 -37.92 49.76 2.40
C ALA A 537 -37.39 48.89 3.56
N LEU A 538 -36.56 47.88 3.27
CA LEU A 538 -35.96 46.99 4.26
C LEU A 538 -34.68 47.52 4.90
N VAL A 539 -34.03 48.52 4.28
CA VAL A 539 -32.70 49.00 4.72
C VAL A 539 -32.62 50.50 5.02
N LYS A 540 -33.67 51.28 4.71
CA LYS A 540 -33.72 52.74 4.89
C LYS A 540 -33.39 53.22 6.31
N ASP A 541 -33.69 52.39 7.31
CA ASP A 541 -33.48 52.70 8.72
C ASP A 541 -32.08 52.30 9.24
N ASP A 542 -31.18 51.80 8.38
CA ASP A 542 -29.79 51.50 8.77
C ASP A 542 -28.98 52.82 8.87
N PRO A 543 -28.46 53.19 10.05
CA PRO A 543 -27.75 54.45 10.25
C PRO A 543 -26.43 54.53 9.47
N ALA A 544 -25.87 53.40 9.04
CA ALA A 544 -24.62 53.34 8.29
C ALA A 544 -24.81 53.58 6.77
N LEU A 545 -26.03 53.70 6.27
CA LEU A 545 -26.34 53.83 4.86
C LEU A 545 -26.90 55.21 4.50
N SER A 546 -26.59 55.67 3.29
CA SER A 546 -27.18 56.86 2.68
C SER A 546 -27.77 56.50 1.32
N PHE A 547 -28.89 57.14 0.97
CA PHE A 547 -29.67 56.81 -0.22
C PHE A 547 -29.92 58.05 -1.08
N VAL A 548 -29.82 57.88 -2.40
CA VAL A 548 -30.15 58.91 -3.39
C VAL A 548 -31.17 58.34 -4.36
N GLU A 549 -32.36 58.95 -4.41
CA GLU A 549 -33.40 58.60 -5.37
C GLU A 549 -32.98 59.03 -6.78
N ARG A 550 -33.17 58.14 -7.76
CA ARG A 550 -32.70 58.35 -9.15
C ARG A 550 -33.81 58.23 -10.20
N GLY A 551 -35.06 58.20 -9.75
CA GLY A 551 -36.23 58.02 -10.60
C GLY A 551 -36.50 56.55 -10.95
N ASP A 552 -37.16 56.39 -12.08
CA ASP A 552 -38.14 55.33 -12.31
C ASP A 552 -37.79 54.54 -13.58
N VAL A 553 -37.71 53.20 -13.52
CA VAL A 553 -37.52 52.36 -14.72
C VAL A 553 -38.78 51.60 -15.06
N ASN A 554 -39.15 51.65 -16.34
CA ASN A 554 -40.31 50.95 -16.87
C ASN A 554 -40.02 49.44 -16.99
N THR A 555 -40.78 48.63 -16.26
CA THR A 555 -40.72 47.17 -16.38
C THR A 555 -41.84 46.65 -17.25
N LYS A 556 -41.51 45.87 -18.29
CA LYS A 556 -42.51 45.15 -19.09
C LYS A 556 -43.37 44.28 -18.15
N GLY A 557 -44.62 44.70 -17.92
CA GLY A 557 -45.63 43.94 -17.18
C GLY A 557 -45.83 44.27 -15.70
N LYS A 558 -44.99 45.10 -15.04
CA LYS A 558 -45.17 45.48 -13.61
C LYS A 558 -45.17 46.99 -13.35
N GLY A 559 -45.15 47.81 -14.39
CA GLY A 559 -45.19 49.27 -14.26
C GLY A 559 -43.83 49.85 -13.91
N VAL A 560 -43.87 51.04 -13.31
CA VAL A 560 -42.69 51.85 -13.04
C VAL A 560 -42.13 51.50 -11.66
N LEU A 561 -40.82 51.20 -11.58
CA LEU A 561 -40.15 50.87 -10.32
C LEU A 561 -39.16 51.98 -9.93
N ALA A 562 -39.38 52.56 -8.75
CA ALA A 562 -38.47 53.52 -8.15
C ALA A 562 -37.16 52.85 -7.70
N MET A 563 -36.05 53.56 -7.87
CA MET A 563 -34.70 53.10 -7.57
C MET A 563 -33.93 54.08 -6.71
N PHE A 564 -32.97 53.51 -5.98
CA PHE A 564 -32.09 54.25 -5.10
C PHE A 564 -30.65 53.80 -5.32
N PHE A 565 -29.73 54.75 -5.33
CA PHE A 565 -28.34 54.45 -5.07
C PHE A 565 -28.10 54.38 -3.58
N VAL A 566 -27.34 53.38 -3.14
CA VAL A 566 -26.89 53.26 -1.75
C VAL A 566 -25.39 53.43 -1.64
N SER A 567 -24.96 54.16 -0.61
CA SER A 567 -23.56 54.35 -0.23
C SER A 567 -23.38 54.23 1.28
N ARG A 568 -22.12 54.06 1.74
CA ARG A 568 -21.80 54.17 3.17
C ARG A 568 -21.89 55.63 3.59
N ARG A 569 -22.57 55.90 4.70
CA ARG A 569 -22.57 57.22 5.31
C ARG A 569 -21.18 57.51 5.87
N ILE A 570 -20.53 58.57 5.39
CA ILE A 570 -19.22 59.01 5.88
C ILE A 570 -19.44 59.72 7.22
N ALA A 571 -18.78 59.27 8.29
CA ALA A 571 -18.76 59.98 9.56
C ALA A 571 -17.96 61.29 9.39
N GLY A 572 -18.64 62.37 9.00
CA GLY A 572 -18.03 63.68 8.74
C GLY A 572 -19.01 64.79 8.31
N GLU A 573 -20.16 64.46 7.73
CA GLU A 573 -21.13 65.47 7.24
C GLU A 573 -22.07 66.04 8.33
N GLN A 574 -21.68 66.00 9.61
CA GLN A 574 -22.38 66.70 10.70
C GLN A 574 -21.69 67.99 11.18
N VAL A 575 -20.59 68.44 10.56
CA VAL A 575 -19.88 69.65 11.01
C VAL A 575 -20.11 70.88 10.11
N GLU A 576 -20.63 70.73 8.89
CA GLU A 576 -20.69 71.88 7.94
C GLU A 576 -22.07 72.53 7.81
N GLN A 577 -23.18 71.84 8.12
CA GLN A 577 -24.52 72.44 8.10
C GLN A 577 -24.94 73.12 9.41
N ALA A 578 -24.21 72.92 10.51
CA ALA A 578 -24.41 73.66 11.76
C ALA A 578 -23.58 74.95 11.85
N ARG A 579 -22.66 75.19 10.90
CA ARG A 579 -21.81 76.41 10.87
C ARG A 579 -22.36 77.55 10.00
N TYR A 580 -23.36 77.31 9.16
CA TYR A 580 -23.99 78.34 8.32
C TYR A 580 -25.37 78.83 8.80
N ALA A 581 -25.89 78.31 9.92
CA ALA A 581 -27.13 78.80 10.53
C ALA A 581 -26.90 79.74 11.74
N GLY A 582 -25.66 80.19 11.95
CA GLY A 582 -25.25 80.98 13.13
C GLY A 582 -24.46 82.25 12.82
N ALA A 583 -24.45 82.73 11.57
CA ALA A 583 -23.82 83.99 11.19
C ALA A 583 -24.64 84.65 10.08
N ASP A 584 -25.75 85.27 10.48
CA ASP A 584 -26.28 86.51 9.92
C ASP A 584 -27.27 87.07 10.96
N GLY A 585 -26.75 87.99 11.76
CA GLY A 585 -27.52 89.06 12.40
C GLY A 585 -27.36 90.33 11.59
#